data_AF-A0A523ICT0-F1
#
_entry.id   AF-A0A523ICT0-F1
#
_cell.length_a   1.000
_cell.length_b   1.000
_cell.length_c   1.000
_cell.angle_alpha   90.00
_cell.angle_beta   90.00
_cell.angle_gamma   90.00
#
_symmetry.space_group_name_H-M   'P 1'
#
loop_
_entity.id
_entity.type
_entity.pdbx_description
1 polymer ?
#
loop_
_entity_poly.entity_id
_entity_poly.type
_entity_poly.pdbx_seq_one_letter_code
_entity_poly.pdbx_strand_id
1 'polypeptide(L)' 'MADLFDKCHNFTLARELQEQGWYPYFQKIQSGADMEVIIDGKKLIMVGSNNYLGLT' A
#
# COMPACT_ATOMS: atom_id res chain seq x y z
N MET A 1 -34.70 8.43 -3.70
CA MET A 1 -33.81 8.76 -2.56
C MET A 1 -32.58 7.89 -2.74
N ALA A 2 -31.39 8.49 -2.78
CA ALA A 2 -30.14 7.72 -2.95
C ALA A 2 -29.78 7.01 -1.63
N ASP A 3 -29.20 5.82 -1.71
CA ASP A 3 -28.70 5.07 -0.56
C ASP A 3 -27.43 5.75 0.00
N LEU A 4 -27.23 5.68 1.31
CA LEU A 4 -26.08 6.30 1.99
C LEU A 4 -24.74 5.78 1.44
N PHE A 5 -24.68 4.51 1.05
CA PHE A 5 -23.49 3.81 0.60
C PHE A 5 -23.31 3.80 -0.92
N ASP A 6 -24.19 4.44 -1.69
CA ASP A 6 -24.10 4.49 -3.16
C ASP A 6 -22.69 4.91 -3.62
N LYS A 7 -22.06 5.87 -2.96
CA LYS A 7 -20.69 6.31 -3.28
C LYS A 7 -19.64 5.23 -3.04
N CYS A 8 -19.79 4.40 -2.02
CA CYS A 8 -18.87 3.33 -1.70
C CYS A 8 -19.00 2.17 -2.70
N HIS A 9 -20.23 1.81 -3.06
CA HIS A 9 -20.49 0.75 -4.03
C HIS A 9 -20.03 1.14 -5.44
N ASN A 10 -20.29 2.38 -5.83
CA ASN A 10 -19.98 2.91 -7.16
C ASN A 10 -18.48 3.25 -7.36
N PHE A 11 -17.67 3.28 -6.30
CA PHE A 11 -16.22 3.45 -6.45
C PHE A 11 -15.57 2.11 -6.82
N THR A 12 -15.12 2.00 -8.07
CA THR A 12 -14.57 0.76 -8.66
C THR A 12 -13.05 0.81 -8.89
N LEU A 13 -12.46 1.99 -9.04
CA LEU A 13 -11.07 2.19 -9.49
C LEU A 13 -10.04 1.38 -8.68
N ALA A 14 -10.19 1.30 -7.35
CA ALA A 14 -9.29 0.49 -6.52
C ALA A 14 -9.34 -1.00 -6.89
N ARG A 15 -10.53 -1.55 -7.11
CA ARG A 15 -10.71 -2.97 -7.52
C ARG A 15 -10.15 -3.20 -8.92
N GLU A 16 -10.42 -2.30 -9.85
CA GLU A 16 -9.89 -2.37 -11.22
C GLU A 16 -8.35 -2.37 -11.24
N LEU A 17 -7.70 -1.53 -10.43
CA LEU A 17 -6.24 -1.50 -10.30
C LEU A 17 -5.67 -2.73 -9.59
N GLN A 18 -6.41 -3.31 -8.63
CA GLN A 18 -6.02 -4.58 -7.99
C GLN A 18 -6.01 -5.73 -9.00
N GLU A 19 -7.06 -5.84 -9.83
CA GLU A 19 -7.17 -6.86 -10.87
C GLU A 19 -6.05 -6.74 -11.91
N GLN A 20 -5.62 -5.52 -12.24
CA GLN A 20 -4.53 -5.28 -13.17
C GLN A 20 -3.13 -5.42 -12.53
N GLY A 21 -3.04 -5.56 -11.20
CA GLY A 21 -1.77 -5.64 -10.47
C GLY A 21 -1.06 -4.29 -10.21
N TRP A 22 -1.77 -3.17 -10.35
CA TRP A 22 -1.22 -1.81 -10.20
C TRP A 22 -1.51 -1.18 -8.83
N TYR A 23 -2.25 -1.85 -7.96
CA TYR A 23 -2.68 -1.29 -6.67
C TYR A 23 -1.50 -1.16 -5.67
N PRO A 24 -1.02 0.06 -5.35
CA PRO A 24 0.24 0.24 -4.63
C PRO A 24 0.06 0.35 -3.10
N TYR A 25 -1.18 0.31 -2.60
CA TYR A 25 -1.47 0.54 -1.20
C TYR A 25 -1.40 -0.75 -0.38
N PHE A 26 -1.08 -0.59 0.91
CA PHE A 26 -1.07 -1.66 1.91
C PHE A 26 -0.13 -2.84 1.57
N GLN A 27 0.99 -2.55 0.91
CA GLN A 27 2.06 -3.53 0.68
C GLN A 27 2.60 -4.05 2.01
N LYS A 28 2.64 -5.38 2.17
CA LYS A 28 3.06 -6.01 3.42
C LYS A 28 4.58 -5.99 3.55
N ILE A 29 5.09 -5.12 4.42
CA ILE A 29 6.48 -5.14 4.86
C ILE A 29 6.64 -6.32 5.84
N GLN A 30 7.55 -7.23 5.52
CA GLN A 30 7.83 -8.45 6.28
C GLN A 30 9.01 -8.30 7.26
N SER A 31 9.72 -7.17 7.20
CA SER A 31 10.89 -6.82 8.01
C SER A 31 10.58 -5.65 8.98
N GLY A 32 11.60 -5.20 9.73
CA GLY A 32 11.56 -3.93 10.45
C GLY A 32 11.53 -2.70 9.53
N ALA A 33 11.29 -1.53 10.12
CA ALA A 33 11.23 -0.24 9.44
C ALA A 33 12.65 0.36 9.30
N ASP A 34 13.38 -0.04 8.27
CA ASP A 34 14.76 0.38 8.02
C ASP A 34 14.94 0.90 6.58
N MET A 35 16.15 1.31 6.22
CA MET A 35 16.56 1.71 4.86
C MET A 35 16.32 0.61 3.82
N GLU A 36 16.33 -0.64 4.25
CA GLU A 36 16.00 -1.79 3.43
C GLU A 36 14.83 -2.56 4.05
N VAL A 37 13.90 -2.98 3.21
CA VAL A 37 12.73 -3.76 3.63
C VAL A 37 12.57 -5.04 2.82
N ILE A 38 11.87 -6.00 3.40
CA ILE A 38 11.46 -7.22 2.69
C ILE A 38 9.98 -7.09 2.31
N ILE A 39 9.68 -7.15 1.01
CA ILE A 39 8.31 -7.24 0.47
C ILE A 39 8.29 -8.43 -0.51
N ASP A 40 7.31 -9.33 -0.35
CA ASP A 40 7.20 -10.57 -1.13
C ASP A 40 8.51 -11.38 -1.23
N GLY A 41 9.23 -11.47 -0.11
CA GLY A 41 10.53 -12.17 -0.04
C GLY A 41 11.69 -11.46 -0.75
N LYS A 42 11.47 -10.29 -1.35
CA LYS A 42 12.50 -9.50 -2.03
C LYS A 42 13.00 -8.38 -1.13
N LYS A 43 14.32 -8.20 -1.11
CA LYS A 43 14.97 -7.06 -0.46
C LYS A 43 14.87 -5.82 -1.34
N LEU A 44 14.32 -4.74 -0.81
CA LEU A 44 14.06 -3.47 -1.50
C LEU A 44 14.60 -2.29 -0.69
N ILE A 45 14.94 -1.18 -1.36
CA ILE A 45 15.32 0.08 -0.71
C ILE A 45 14.05 0.85 -0.34
N MET A 46 13.92 1.27 0.92
CA MET A 46 12.79 2.03 1.44
C MET A 46 13.00 3.53 1.22
N VAL A 47 12.32 4.10 0.23
CA VAL A 47 12.31 5.55 -0.06
C VAL A 47 10.97 6.23 0.28
N GLY A 48 10.05 5.49 0.91
CA GLY A 48 8.70 5.96 1.25
C GLY A 48 8.44 6.07 2.76
N SER A 49 9.48 6.16 3.58
CA SER A 49 9.38 6.22 5.05
C SER A 49 9.51 7.66 5.56
N ASN A 50 8.93 7.90 6.74
CA ASN A 50 9.16 9.12 7.53
C ASN A 50 10.31 8.95 8.55
N ASN A 51 11.05 7.85 8.52
CA ASN A 51 12.19 7.60 9.40
C ASN A 51 13.45 8.35 8.92
N TYR A 52 13.43 9.68 9.01
CA TYR A 52 14.51 10.54 8.52
C TYR A 52 15.84 10.34 9.24
N LEU A 53 15.80 9.92 10.51
CA LEU A 53 16.96 9.84 11.39
C LEU A 53 17.40 8.39 11.69
N GLY A 54 16.68 7.38 11.20
CA GLY A 54 17.02 5.98 11.45
C GLY A 54 16.91 5.57 12.92
N LEU A 55 15.94 6.12 13.67
CA LEU A 55 15.86 5.93 15.13
C LEU A 55 14.99 4.74 15.57
N THR A 56 14.46 3.98 14.62
CA THR A 56 13.63 2.79 14.81
C THR A 56 14.33 1.56 14.28
#